data_AF-A0A7J2NQJ7-F1
#
_entry.id   AF-A0A7J2NQJ7-F1
#
_cell.length_a   1.000
_cell.length_b   1.000
_cell.length_c   1.000
_cell.angle_alpha   90.00
_cell.angle_beta   90.00
_cell.angle_gamma   90.00
#
_symmetry.space_group_name_H-M   'P 1'
#
loop_
_entity.id
_entity.type
_entity.pdbx_description
1 polymer ?
#
loop_
_entity_poly.entity_id
_entity_poly.type
_entity_poly.pdbx_seq_one_letter_code
_entity_poly.pdbx_strand_id
1 'polypeptide(L)'
;GAPTLADLYNDRKLRWNGGNIDNSIIDEYYAEVDRKGIKAKTKASAIEILKPVNLKKSLRTLEFTDGVVTKVSDEAILDAMAMVSKNGFGCEPASAATVAGTKKLVEQGTIDADETVVGISTGHMLKDVNAIVDYHFNPKNRFANTPITVEPDIEEILKLVDN
;
A
#
# COMPACT_ATOMS: atom_id res chain seq x y z
N GLY A 1 -0.98 4.11 -2.63
CA GLY A 1 -1.67 3.97 -3.92
C GLY A 1 -2.54 5.18 -4.19
N ALA A 2 -2.85 5.46 -5.46
CA ALA A 2 -3.84 6.50 -5.80
C ALA A 2 -5.24 6.10 -5.27
N PRO A 3 -6.03 7.04 -4.72
CA PRO A 3 -7.27 6.71 -4.03
C PRO A 3 -8.46 6.46 -4.95
N THR A 4 -8.31 6.60 -6.28
CA THR A 4 -9.40 6.61 -7.27
C THR A 4 -10.43 5.51 -7.11
N LEU A 5 -10.01 4.23 -7.00
CA LEU A 5 -10.96 3.13 -6.87
C LEU A 5 -11.77 3.23 -5.58
N ALA A 6 -11.12 3.59 -4.47
CA ALA A 6 -11.77 3.78 -3.18
C ALA A 6 -12.74 4.97 -3.22
N ASP A 7 -12.34 6.09 -3.83
CA ASP A 7 -13.20 7.28 -3.93
C ASP A 7 -14.44 6.98 -4.81
N LEU A 8 -14.25 6.33 -5.95
CA LEU A 8 -15.35 5.97 -6.85
C LEU A 8 -16.29 4.93 -6.21
N TYR A 9 -15.75 3.89 -5.59
CA TYR A 9 -16.54 2.78 -5.05
C TYR A 9 -17.17 3.13 -3.69
N ASN A 10 -16.40 3.67 -2.74
CA ASN A 10 -16.88 3.95 -1.39
C ASN A 10 -17.63 5.28 -1.30
N ASP A 11 -17.10 6.34 -1.90
CA ASP A 11 -17.63 7.70 -1.68
C ASP A 11 -18.68 8.07 -2.73
N ARG A 12 -18.39 7.80 -4.02
CA ARG A 12 -19.30 8.08 -5.15
C ARG A 12 -20.30 6.96 -5.43
N LYS A 13 -20.22 5.84 -4.71
CA LYS A 13 -21.12 4.67 -4.83
C LYS A 13 -21.22 4.05 -6.24
N LEU A 14 -20.15 4.14 -7.03
CA LEU A 14 -20.07 3.47 -8.33
C LEU A 14 -20.16 1.95 -8.17
N ARG A 15 -20.99 1.27 -8.96
CA ARG A 15 -21.21 -0.19 -8.90
C ARG A 15 -21.17 -0.83 -10.29
N TRP A 16 -20.94 -2.15 -10.34
CA TRP A 16 -21.01 -2.92 -11.59
C TRP A 16 -22.45 -3.06 -12.08
N ASN A 17 -23.40 -3.33 -11.17
CA ASN A 17 -24.84 -3.35 -11.42
C ASN A 17 -25.21 -4.26 -12.61
N GLY A 18 -24.71 -5.50 -12.59
CA GLY A 18 -24.93 -6.45 -13.68
C GLY A 18 -24.38 -6.02 -15.05
N GLY A 19 -23.43 -5.07 -15.08
CA GLY A 19 -22.85 -4.50 -16.30
C GLY A 19 -23.42 -3.12 -16.68
N ASN A 20 -24.47 -2.66 -16.01
CA ASN A 20 -25.07 -1.34 -16.23
C ASN A 20 -24.42 -0.29 -15.31
N ILE A 21 -23.13 -0.02 -15.56
CA ILE A 21 -22.36 0.98 -14.82
C ILE A 21 -22.82 2.39 -15.19
N ASP A 22 -23.07 3.23 -14.20
CA ASP A 22 -23.26 4.67 -14.39
C ASP A 22 -21.92 5.34 -14.74
N ASN A 23 -21.70 5.59 -16.04
CA ASN A 23 -20.46 6.22 -16.51
C ASN A 23 -20.38 7.71 -16.17
N SER A 24 -21.51 8.37 -15.89
CA SER A 24 -21.50 9.81 -15.56
C SER A 24 -20.68 10.09 -14.30
N ILE A 25 -20.74 9.20 -13.30
CA ILE A 25 -19.93 9.28 -12.08
C ILE A 25 -18.43 9.23 -12.39
N ILE A 26 -18.02 8.37 -13.33
CA ILE A 26 -16.61 8.24 -13.73
C ILE A 26 -16.15 9.50 -14.46
N ASP A 27 -16.96 9.96 -15.42
CA ASP A 27 -16.65 11.12 -16.25
C ASP A 27 -16.56 12.39 -15.40
N GLU A 28 -17.49 12.58 -14.46
CA GLU A 28 -17.49 13.69 -13.50
C GLU A 28 -16.25 13.67 -12.60
N TYR A 29 -15.88 12.51 -12.05
CA TYR A 29 -14.69 12.37 -11.22
C TYR A 29 -13.41 12.72 -12.01
N TYR A 30 -13.28 12.21 -13.24
CA TYR A 30 -12.12 12.52 -14.07
C TYR A 30 -12.07 13.98 -14.52
N ALA A 31 -13.21 14.58 -14.89
CA ALA A 31 -13.30 16.00 -15.20
C ALA A 31 -12.92 16.87 -14.00
N GLU A 32 -13.35 16.49 -12.79
CA GLU A 32 -12.97 17.19 -11.56
C GLU A 32 -11.47 17.11 -11.30
N VAL A 33 -10.89 15.90 -11.42
CA VAL A 33 -9.46 15.66 -11.28
C VAL A 33 -8.65 16.51 -12.25
N ASP A 34 -9.05 16.53 -13.53
CA ASP A 34 -8.37 17.29 -14.58
C ASP A 34 -8.47 18.80 -14.33
N ARG A 35 -9.67 19.29 -14.00
CA ARG A 35 -9.92 20.70 -13.68
C ARG A 35 -9.10 21.18 -12.48
N LYS A 36 -8.93 20.31 -11.47
CA LYS A 36 -8.14 20.62 -10.26
C LYS A 36 -6.64 20.37 -10.44
N GLY A 37 -6.21 19.81 -11.57
CA GLY A 37 -4.81 19.44 -11.80
C GLY A 37 -4.29 18.40 -10.80
N ILE A 38 -5.17 17.55 -10.27
CA ILE A 38 -4.79 16.52 -9.30
C ILE A 38 -3.93 15.48 -10.02
N LYS A 39 -2.81 15.11 -9.39
CA LYS A 39 -1.94 14.01 -9.85
C LYS A 39 -2.00 12.89 -8.81
N ALA A 40 -1.88 11.65 -9.27
CA ALA A 40 -1.57 10.56 -8.36
C ALA A 40 -0.22 10.86 -7.70
N LYS A 41 -0.14 10.62 -6.39
CA LYS A 41 1.09 10.78 -5.61
C LYS A 41 1.12 9.70 -4.55
N THR A 42 2.10 8.81 -4.63
CA THR A 42 2.36 7.79 -3.61
C THR A 42 3.80 7.31 -3.76
N LYS A 43 4.45 6.93 -2.66
CA LYS A 43 5.73 6.25 -2.70
C LYS A 43 5.65 4.85 -3.33
N ALA A 44 4.46 4.27 -3.42
CA ALA A 44 4.21 3.01 -4.10
C ALA A 44 3.94 3.23 -5.60
N SER A 45 5.01 3.51 -6.36
CA SER A 45 4.94 3.91 -7.78
C SER A 45 4.14 2.96 -8.67
N ALA A 46 4.21 1.64 -8.44
CA ALA A 46 3.47 0.64 -9.23
C ALA A 46 1.94 0.77 -9.14
N ILE A 47 1.42 1.45 -8.11
CA ILE A 47 -0.01 1.73 -7.92
C ILE A 47 -0.31 3.24 -7.86
N GLU A 48 0.56 4.06 -8.47
CA GLU A 48 0.38 5.49 -8.68
C GLU A 48 -0.51 5.77 -9.91
N ILE A 49 -1.72 5.21 -9.92
CA ILE A 49 -2.60 5.20 -11.09
C ILE A 49 -3.87 5.98 -10.82
N LEU A 50 -3.96 7.19 -11.38
CA LEU A 50 -5.12 8.06 -11.17
C LEU A 50 -6.35 7.67 -11.98
N LYS A 51 -6.17 7.17 -13.21
CA LYS A 51 -7.26 6.77 -14.11
C LYS A 51 -7.08 5.29 -14.51
N PRO A 52 -7.52 4.34 -13.66
CA PRO A 52 -7.23 2.92 -13.87
C PRO A 52 -7.95 2.36 -15.10
N VAL A 53 -7.17 1.86 -16.06
CA VAL A 53 -7.67 1.30 -17.34
C VAL A 53 -8.66 0.15 -17.12
N ASN A 54 -8.45 -0.66 -16.08
CA ASN A 54 -9.30 -1.81 -15.76
C ASN A 54 -10.31 -1.54 -14.62
N LEU A 55 -10.73 -0.29 -14.43
CA LEU A 55 -11.73 0.11 -13.42
C LEU A 55 -12.98 -0.78 -13.47
N LYS A 56 -13.60 -0.90 -14.65
CA LYS A 56 -14.84 -1.66 -14.83
C LYS A 56 -14.70 -3.15 -14.49
N LYS A 57 -13.54 -3.74 -14.80
CA LYS A 57 -13.24 -5.14 -14.41
C LYS A 57 -13.12 -5.28 -12.90
N SER A 58 -12.55 -4.28 -12.23
CA SER A 58 -12.44 -4.25 -10.76
C SER A 58 -13.82 -4.17 -10.10
N LEU A 59 -14.73 -3.34 -10.63
CA LEU A 59 -16.12 -3.27 -10.15
C LEU A 59 -16.84 -4.61 -10.29
N ARG A 60 -16.67 -5.28 -11.44
CA ARG A 60 -17.25 -6.61 -11.67
C ARG A 60 -16.76 -7.63 -10.64
N THR A 61 -15.46 -7.62 -10.35
CA THR A 61 -14.89 -8.51 -9.32
C THR A 61 -15.46 -8.20 -7.94
N LEU A 62 -15.55 -6.92 -7.56
CA LEU A 62 -16.11 -6.52 -6.26
C LEU A 62 -17.56 -6.99 -6.09
N GLU A 63 -18.40 -6.87 -7.12
CA GLU A 63 -19.77 -7.40 -7.07
C GLU A 63 -19.79 -8.93 -6.99
N PHE A 64 -18.95 -9.61 -7.78
CA PHE A 64 -18.90 -11.07 -7.82
C PHE A 64 -18.40 -11.70 -6.51
N THR A 65 -17.48 -11.06 -5.82
CA THR A 65 -16.86 -11.59 -4.59
C THR A 65 -17.44 -11.03 -3.30
N ASP A 66 -18.46 -10.17 -3.38
CA ASP A 66 -18.89 -9.31 -2.27
C ASP A 66 -17.69 -8.59 -1.59
N GLY A 67 -16.79 -8.07 -2.44
CA GLY A 67 -15.50 -7.55 -2.03
C GLY A 67 -15.56 -6.11 -1.53
N VAL A 68 -14.55 -5.72 -0.75
CA VAL A 68 -14.38 -4.36 -0.24
C VAL A 68 -13.19 -3.66 -0.89
N VAL A 69 -13.18 -2.32 -0.83
CA VAL A 69 -12.05 -1.49 -1.24
C VAL A 69 -11.57 -0.66 -0.05
N THR A 70 -10.28 -0.72 0.26
CA THR A 70 -9.65 0.15 1.26
C THR A 70 -8.49 0.94 0.67
N LYS A 71 -8.17 2.06 1.31
CA LYS A 71 -6.98 2.88 1.04
C LYS A 71 -6.16 3.06 2.32
N VAL A 72 -4.85 3.11 2.15
CA VAL A 72 -3.84 3.24 3.23
C VAL A 72 -2.85 4.35 2.88
N SER A 73 -2.25 4.97 3.89
CA SER A 73 -1.24 6.02 3.71
C SER A 73 0.09 5.42 3.26
N ASP A 74 0.95 6.25 2.66
CA ASP A 74 2.33 5.85 2.34
C ASP A 74 3.12 5.43 3.58
N GLU A 75 2.87 6.07 4.71
CA GLU A 75 3.47 5.68 6.00
C GLU A 75 3.07 4.25 6.39
N ALA A 76 1.77 3.92 6.34
CA ALA A 76 1.29 2.57 6.64
C ALA A 76 1.83 1.53 5.66
N ILE A 77 1.97 1.89 4.38
CA ILE A 77 2.58 1.04 3.35
C ILE A 77 4.04 0.73 3.71
N LEU A 78 4.83 1.75 4.02
CA LEU A 78 6.26 1.58 4.31
C LEU A 78 6.49 0.86 5.65
N ASP A 79 5.66 1.13 6.65
CA ASP A 79 5.66 0.38 7.91
C ASP A 79 5.35 -1.10 7.69
N ALA A 80 4.36 -1.41 6.86
CA ALA A 80 4.05 -2.78 6.49
C ALA A 80 5.20 -3.44 5.71
N MET A 81 5.84 -2.71 4.80
CA MET A 81 7.02 -3.19 4.06
C MET A 81 8.16 -3.58 5.01
N ALA A 82 8.49 -2.71 5.96
CA ALA A 82 9.52 -2.99 6.96
C ALA A 82 9.14 -4.17 7.88
N MET A 83 7.86 -4.30 8.24
CA MET A 83 7.37 -5.45 9.01
C MET A 83 7.47 -6.77 8.26
N VAL A 84 7.19 -6.79 6.95
CA VAL A 84 7.41 -7.98 6.10
C VAL A 84 8.91 -8.35 6.10
N SER A 85 9.79 -7.37 5.89
CA SER A 85 11.25 -7.51 5.97
C SER A 85 11.74 -8.06 7.30
N LYS A 86 11.19 -7.57 8.40
CA LYS A 86 11.52 -8.03 9.76
C LYS A 86 11.21 -9.51 9.99
N ASN A 87 10.28 -10.09 9.22
CA ASN A 87 9.91 -11.50 9.29
C ASN A 87 10.63 -12.37 8.24
N GLY A 88 11.68 -11.86 7.58
CA GLY A 88 12.53 -12.63 6.66
C GLY A 88 12.06 -12.67 5.21
N PHE A 89 11.03 -11.91 4.84
CA PHE A 89 10.52 -11.79 3.47
C PHE A 89 10.72 -10.38 2.94
N GLY A 90 10.80 -10.19 1.62
CA GLY A 90 10.92 -8.86 1.03
C GLY A 90 9.88 -8.59 -0.04
N CYS A 91 9.31 -7.39 -0.05
CA CYS A 91 8.45 -6.93 -1.13
C CYS A 91 8.66 -5.44 -1.41
N GLU A 92 8.22 -4.98 -2.58
CA GLU A 92 8.21 -3.56 -2.92
C GLU A 92 6.96 -2.85 -2.30
N PRO A 93 6.93 -1.50 -2.22
CA PRO A 93 5.87 -0.78 -1.50
C PRO A 93 4.42 -1.07 -1.95
N ALA A 94 4.12 -1.24 -3.23
CA ALA A 94 2.78 -1.57 -3.71
C ALA A 94 2.29 -2.94 -3.20
N SER A 95 3.17 -3.94 -3.13
CA SER A 95 2.87 -5.25 -2.52
C SER A 95 2.63 -5.11 -1.01
N ALA A 96 3.40 -4.25 -0.33
CA ALA A 96 3.20 -3.96 1.08
C ALA A 96 1.84 -3.27 1.36
N ALA A 97 1.24 -2.61 0.37
CA ALA A 97 -0.11 -2.05 0.50
C ALA A 97 -1.18 -3.12 0.79
N THR A 98 -0.98 -4.35 0.33
CA THR A 98 -1.85 -5.49 0.68
C THR A 98 -1.78 -5.77 2.18
N VAL A 99 -0.58 -5.88 2.76
CA VAL A 99 -0.39 -6.15 4.19
C VAL A 99 -0.93 -5.00 5.04
N ALA A 100 -0.64 -3.75 4.65
CA ALA A 100 -1.17 -2.56 5.32
C ALA A 100 -2.71 -2.51 5.27
N GLY A 101 -3.29 -2.85 4.11
CA GLY A 101 -4.73 -2.91 3.91
C GLY A 101 -5.39 -3.99 4.76
N THR A 102 -4.84 -5.21 4.75
CA THR A 102 -5.31 -6.32 5.59
C THR A 102 -5.29 -5.95 7.06
N LYS A 103 -4.17 -5.41 7.56
CA LYS A 103 -4.06 -4.96 8.95
C LYS A 103 -5.18 -3.97 9.31
N LYS A 104 -5.41 -2.97 8.46
CA LYS A 104 -6.49 -1.99 8.67
C LYS A 104 -7.88 -2.64 8.68
N LEU A 105 -8.14 -3.59 7.79
CA LEU A 105 -9.43 -4.28 7.71
C LEU A 105 -9.68 -5.19 8.94
N VAL A 106 -8.62 -5.80 9.49
CA VAL A 106 -8.68 -6.54 10.76
C VAL A 106 -8.97 -5.60 11.92
N GLU A 107 -8.27 -4.47 12.01
CA GLU A 107 -8.50 -3.45 13.04
C GLU A 107 -9.92 -2.86 12.99
N GLN A 108 -10.56 -2.88 11.81
CA GLN A 108 -11.93 -2.43 11.58
C GLN A 108 -12.99 -3.52 11.80
N GLY A 109 -12.59 -4.78 12.03
CA GLY A 109 -13.51 -5.92 12.16
C GLY A 109 -14.21 -6.30 10.85
N THR A 110 -13.64 -5.93 9.70
CA THR A 110 -14.10 -6.41 8.39
C THR A 110 -13.51 -7.78 8.05
N ILE A 111 -12.32 -8.07 8.58
CA ILE A 111 -11.68 -9.39 8.54
C ILE A 111 -11.51 -9.81 10.00
N ASP A 112 -12.02 -10.98 10.39
CA ASP A 112 -11.86 -11.48 11.75
C ASP A 112 -10.41 -11.98 12.00
N ALA A 113 -9.98 -11.95 13.27
CA ALA A 113 -8.59 -12.23 13.64
C ALA A 113 -8.17 -13.70 13.41
N ASP A 114 -9.13 -14.61 13.30
CA ASP A 114 -8.96 -16.05 13.05
C ASP A 114 -9.16 -16.43 11.58
N GLU A 115 -9.48 -15.47 10.70
CA GLU A 115 -9.60 -15.72 9.27
C GLU A 115 -8.25 -15.98 8.59
N THR A 116 -8.29 -16.80 7.53
CA THR A 116 -7.11 -17.04 6.68
C THR A 116 -7.09 -16.05 5.52
N VAL A 117 -6.07 -15.20 5.49
CA VAL A 117 -5.88 -14.19 4.43
C VAL A 117 -4.72 -14.57 3.51
N VAL A 118 -4.94 -14.51 2.20
CA VAL A 118 -3.88 -14.64 1.19
C VAL A 118 -3.54 -13.26 0.63
N GLY A 119 -2.35 -12.75 0.96
CA GLY A 119 -1.81 -11.52 0.39
C GLY A 119 -1.06 -11.76 -0.92
N ILE A 120 -1.30 -10.94 -1.93
CA ILE A 120 -0.62 -11.05 -3.23
C ILE A 120 0.58 -10.09 -3.28
N SER A 121 1.79 -10.65 -3.34
CA SER A 121 3.01 -9.87 -3.59
C SER A 121 3.26 -9.77 -5.09
N THR A 122 3.00 -8.60 -5.66
CA THR A 122 3.10 -8.35 -7.11
C THR A 122 4.53 -8.01 -7.58
N GLY A 123 5.43 -7.66 -6.65
CA GLY A 123 6.79 -7.27 -6.97
C GLY A 123 7.82 -7.74 -5.95
N HIS A 124 9.02 -8.02 -6.44
CA HIS A 124 10.17 -8.36 -5.61
C HIS A 124 10.77 -7.10 -4.99
N MET A 125 11.30 -7.18 -3.77
CA MET A 125 11.91 -6.05 -3.04
C MET A 125 12.98 -5.31 -3.86
N LEU A 126 13.75 -6.04 -4.66
CA LEU A 126 14.85 -5.47 -5.48
C LEU A 126 14.37 -4.56 -6.61
N LYS A 127 13.07 -4.47 -6.88
CA LYS A 127 12.53 -3.50 -7.85
C LYS A 127 12.61 -2.07 -7.34
N ASP A 128 12.59 -1.86 -6.03
CA ASP A 128 12.63 -0.52 -5.42
C ASP A 128 13.48 -0.54 -4.14
N VAL A 129 14.79 -0.67 -4.33
CA VAL A 129 15.76 -0.69 -3.23
C VAL A 129 15.82 0.66 -2.51
N ASN A 130 15.56 1.77 -3.22
CA ASN A 130 15.59 3.11 -2.64
C ASN A 130 14.52 3.28 -1.57
N ALA A 131 13.29 2.79 -1.80
CA ALA A 131 12.25 2.84 -0.78
C ALA A 131 12.66 2.15 0.54
N ILE A 132 13.45 1.08 0.45
CA ILE A 132 13.95 0.32 1.60
C ILE A 132 15.05 1.09 2.31
N VAL A 133 16.06 1.56 1.55
CA VAL A 133 17.19 2.33 2.08
C VAL A 133 16.68 3.60 2.75
N ASP A 134 15.90 4.42 2.04
CA ASP A 134 15.35 5.67 2.57
C ASP A 134 14.50 5.46 3.82
N TYR A 135 13.76 4.35 3.90
CA TYR A 135 12.98 4.02 5.09
C TYR A 135 13.89 3.71 6.29
N HIS A 136 14.87 2.81 6.13
CA HIS A 136 15.70 2.39 7.25
C HIS A 136 16.76 3.42 7.66
N PHE A 137 17.15 4.35 6.78
CA PHE A 137 18.06 5.45 7.11
C PHE A 137 17.38 6.65 7.78
N ASN A 138 16.05 6.70 7.84
CA ASN A 138 15.33 7.74 8.58
C ASN A 138 14.93 7.21 9.98
N PRO A 139 15.64 7.61 11.06
CA PRO A 139 15.39 7.09 12.41
C PRO A 139 14.03 7.51 12.99
N LYS A 140 13.30 8.43 12.34
CA LYS A 140 11.94 8.80 12.73
C LYS A 140 10.90 7.75 12.32
N ASN A 141 11.23 6.84 11.41
CA ASN A 141 10.32 5.80 10.98
C ASN A 141 10.17 4.73 12.07
N ARG A 142 8.95 4.21 12.23
CA ARG A 142 8.57 3.32 13.33
C ARG A 142 9.43 2.04 13.42
N PHE A 143 9.82 1.49 12.28
CA PHE A 143 10.60 0.25 12.19
C PHE A 143 11.96 0.47 11.52
N ALA A 144 12.53 1.67 11.64
CA ALA A 144 13.87 1.96 11.14
C ALA A 144 14.91 0.99 11.73
N ASN A 145 15.89 0.62 10.90
CA ASN A 145 17.02 -0.21 11.30
C ASN A 145 18.29 0.43 10.72
N THR A 146 18.62 1.61 11.26
CA THR A 146 19.76 2.39 10.81
C THR A 146 21.05 1.66 11.14
N PRO A 147 22.03 1.58 10.22
CA PRO A 147 23.36 1.12 10.55
C PRO A 147 23.93 1.94 11.72
N ILE A 148 24.50 1.25 12.71
CA ILE A 148 25.20 1.89 13.82
C ILE A 148 26.66 2.07 13.39
N THR A 149 27.11 3.33 13.32
CA THR A 149 28.51 3.66 13.03
C THR A 149 29.33 3.55 14.32
N VAL A 150 30.48 2.90 14.23
CA VAL A 150 31.43 2.71 15.33
C VAL A 150 32.85 2.93 14.83
N GLU A 151 33.75 3.37 15.71
CA GLU A 151 35.17 3.45 15.39
C GLU A 151 35.71 2.07 15.00
N PRO A 152 36.73 1.99 14.13
CA PRO A 152 37.32 0.72 13.69
C PRO A 152 38.22 0.11 14.79
N ASP A 153 37.63 -0.13 15.97
CA ASP A 153 38.25 -0.64 17.19
C ASP A 153 37.44 -1.83 17.72
N ILE A 154 38.14 -2.89 18.14
CA ILE A 154 37.50 -4.14 18.56
C ILE A 154 36.71 -4.00 19.86
N GLU A 155 37.20 -3.19 20.81
CA GLU A 155 36.52 -2.98 22.09
C GLU A 155 35.23 -2.17 21.88
N GLU A 156 35.27 -1.15 21.01
CA GLU A 156 34.08 -0.37 20.65
C GLU A 156 33.04 -1.21 19.88
N ILE A 157 33.47 -2.11 18.99
CA ILE A 157 32.56 -3.04 18.29
C ILE A 157 31.90 -4.01 19.28
N LEU A 158 32.64 -4.60 20.20
CA LEU A 158 32.10 -5.57 21.17
C LEU A 158 31.02 -4.95 22.07
N LYS A 159 31.18 -3.68 22.47
CA LYS A 159 30.15 -2.94 23.23
C LYS A 159 28.80 -2.87 22.52
N LEU A 160 28.76 -2.97 21.19
CA LEU A 160 27.52 -2.93 20.40
C LEU A 160 26.90 -4.31 20.15
N VAL A 161 27.70 -5.37 20.15
CA VAL A 161 27.24 -6.74 19.86
C VAL A 161 26.68 -7.44 21.10
N ASP A 162 27.24 -7.16 22.27
CA ASP A 162 26.88 -7.82 23.53
C ASP A 162 25.68 -7.18 24.26
N ASN A 163 25.00 -6.21 23.63
CA ASN A 163 23.76 -5.58 24.10
C ASN A 163 22.52 -6.14 23.37
#